data_AF-A0A834BSG9-F1
#
_entry.id   AF-A0A834BSG9-F1
#
_cell.length_a   1.000
_cell.length_b   1.000
_cell.length_c   1.000
_cell.angle_alpha   90.00
_cell.angle_beta   90.00
_cell.angle_gamma   90.00
#
_symmetry.space_group_name_H-M   'P 1'
#
loop_
_entity.id
_entity.type
_entity.pdbx_description
1 polymer ?
#
loop_
_entity_poly.entity_id
_entity_poly.type
_entity_poly.pdbx_seq_one_letter_code
_entity_poly.pdbx_strand_id
1 'polypeptide(L)'
;MEYGKERVVALVDMDCFYVQVEQRLNPALRNTSCVVAQYKTWKGGGIIAVSYEARAHGVTRNMWVADAKKLCPDLQVARVRESHGKADLTHYRDASVEVIEVMSRFAVIERASIDEAYMDLTSAVQQRLKNMSEEQINPGLLKTTYIQGYPQTELDPSSSENSVLDKEELRSKGLQQWLESLPTPSSAEQNCAELQLTMGALIVEEMRAAVEKQTGFRCSAGISHNKVLAKLACGLNKPNRQTVLPLESVTELFSSLPIGKIRNLGGKMGASIMETLKVENMGDLTRFSQPELVQHFGEKTGQWLYDLCRGIESEAVKPRQLPKSIGCSKNFPGKTSLATKEQVQYWLHQLALELEERLNKDREMNGRVAKLLTVGVRQLGDKRPSSFSRCCALVRYEAAKLSSDSFAIIKSLNTAGNHQAAW
;
A
#
# COMPACT_ATOMS: atom_id res chain seq x y z
N MET A 1 11.06 -27.65 6.41
CA MET A 1 10.01 -26.67 6.10
C MET A 1 9.56 -26.93 4.68
N GLU A 2 8.25 -26.95 4.45
CA GLU A 2 7.69 -27.11 3.10
C GLU A 2 8.02 -25.89 2.24
N TYR A 3 8.28 -26.13 0.95
CA TYR A 3 8.62 -25.08 -0.01
C TYR A 3 7.47 -24.06 -0.11
N GLY A 4 7.79 -22.77 0.05
CA GLY A 4 6.80 -21.68 0.04
C GLY A 4 6.13 -21.39 1.40
N LYS A 5 6.47 -22.14 2.46
CA LYS A 5 5.98 -21.93 3.84
C LYS A 5 7.08 -21.52 4.84
N GLU A 6 8.25 -21.10 4.37
CA GLU A 6 9.44 -20.89 5.19
C GLU A 6 9.40 -19.60 6.04
N ARG A 7 8.48 -18.68 5.75
CA ARG A 7 8.41 -17.35 6.37
C ARG A 7 7.02 -17.06 6.90
N VAL A 8 6.95 -16.13 7.85
CA VAL A 8 5.71 -15.46 8.23
C VAL A 8 5.87 -13.98 7.91
N VAL A 9 5.09 -13.51 6.94
CA VAL A 9 5.12 -12.14 6.44
C VAL A 9 3.78 -11.49 6.71
N ALA A 10 3.81 -10.29 7.28
CA ALA A 10 2.64 -9.44 7.40
C ALA A 10 2.75 -8.22 6.47
N LEU A 11 1.61 -7.73 6.01
CA LEU A 11 1.47 -6.40 5.43
C LEU A 11 0.44 -5.64 6.27
N VAL A 12 0.84 -4.49 6.78
CA VAL A 12 -0.02 -3.57 7.54
C VAL A 12 -0.28 -2.35 6.68
N ASP A 13 -1.54 -1.92 6.59
CA ASP A 13 -1.99 -0.81 5.75
C ASP A 13 -3.07 -0.01 6.48
N MET A 14 -2.84 1.29 6.64
CA MET A 14 -3.74 2.17 7.39
C MET A 14 -5.09 2.34 6.70
N ASP A 15 -6.16 2.32 7.48
CA ASP A 15 -7.50 2.53 6.94
C ASP A 15 -7.71 3.98 6.50
N CYS A 16 -8.16 4.20 5.26
CA CYS A 16 -8.43 5.54 4.70
C CYS A 16 -7.44 6.64 5.17
N PHE A 17 -6.13 6.34 5.19
CA PHE A 17 -5.13 6.99 6.04
C PHE A 17 -5.26 8.50 6.21
N TYR A 18 -5.29 9.25 5.11
CA TYR A 18 -5.35 10.71 5.19
C TYR A 18 -6.63 11.22 5.85
N VAL A 19 -7.77 10.53 5.67
CA VAL A 19 -9.01 10.86 6.38
C VAL A 19 -8.84 10.68 7.87
N GLN A 20 -8.23 9.58 8.33
CA GLN A 20 -7.98 9.39 9.77
C GLN A 20 -7.05 10.45 10.35
N VAL A 21 -6.03 10.89 9.60
CA VAL A 21 -5.17 12.00 10.00
C VAL A 21 -5.99 13.28 10.19
N GLU A 22 -6.89 13.60 9.25
CA GLU A 22 -7.77 14.78 9.37
C GLU A 22 -8.82 14.62 10.49
N GLN A 23 -9.35 13.41 10.72
CA GLN A 23 -10.28 13.11 11.82
C GLN A 23 -9.62 13.18 13.20
N ARG A 24 -8.31 12.94 13.27
CA ARG A 24 -7.52 13.16 14.48
C ARG A 24 -7.35 14.66 14.76
N LEU A 25 -7.07 15.45 13.72
CA LEU A 25 -6.90 16.91 13.82
C LEU A 25 -8.23 17.64 14.08
N ASN A 26 -9.32 17.18 13.48
CA ASN A 26 -10.67 17.73 13.64
C ASN A 26 -11.66 16.62 14.04
N PRO A 27 -11.95 16.45 15.35
CA PRO A 27 -12.86 15.42 15.84
C PRO A 27 -14.28 15.48 15.26
N ALA A 28 -14.74 16.63 14.74
CA ALA A 28 -16.06 16.76 14.12
C ALA A 28 -16.20 15.94 12.82
N LEU A 29 -15.09 15.48 12.22
CA LEU A 29 -15.08 14.64 11.03
C LEU A 29 -15.22 13.14 11.33
N ARG A 30 -15.09 12.73 12.60
CA ARG A 30 -15.13 11.31 13.00
C ARG A 30 -16.51 10.71 12.76
N ASN A 31 -16.55 9.49 12.24
CA ASN A 31 -17.78 8.75 11.94
C ASN A 31 -18.75 9.50 11.00
N THR A 32 -18.21 10.35 10.12
CA THR A 32 -18.97 11.06 9.09
C THR A 32 -18.51 10.63 7.70
N SER A 33 -19.36 10.82 6.69
CA SER A 33 -18.95 10.75 5.28
C SER A 33 -17.94 11.86 5.00
N CYS A 34 -16.65 11.51 4.97
CA CYS A 34 -15.56 12.47 4.87
C CYS A 34 -14.56 12.08 3.76
N VAL A 35 -14.03 13.09 3.07
CA VAL A 35 -12.95 12.95 2.09
C VAL A 35 -11.82 13.93 2.35
N VAL A 36 -10.62 13.55 1.91
CA VAL A 36 -9.49 14.48 1.78
C VAL A 36 -9.32 14.83 0.31
N ALA A 37 -9.24 16.14 0.01
CA ALA A 37 -9.11 16.63 -1.34
C ALA A 37 -7.99 17.68 -1.47
N GLN A 38 -7.31 17.66 -2.62
CA GLN A 38 -6.30 18.66 -2.99
C GLN A 38 -6.91 19.75 -3.86
N TYR A 39 -6.51 20.99 -3.58
CA TYR A 39 -6.99 22.20 -4.24
C TYR A 39 -8.52 22.37 -4.10
N LYS A 40 -9.05 23.48 -4.61
CA LYS A 40 -10.50 23.79 -4.54
C LYS A 40 -11.07 24.38 -5.83
N THR A 41 -10.28 25.17 -6.56
CA THR A 41 -10.75 26.01 -7.67
C THR A 41 -11.39 25.20 -8.81
N TRP A 42 -10.80 24.07 -9.19
CA TRP A 42 -11.34 23.21 -10.25
C TRP A 42 -12.25 22.11 -9.70
N LYS A 43 -13.54 22.15 -10.04
CA LYS A 43 -14.57 21.17 -9.64
C LYS A 43 -14.58 20.81 -8.14
N GLY A 44 -14.23 21.78 -7.29
CA GLY A 44 -14.17 21.59 -5.85
C GLY A 44 -12.96 20.80 -5.36
N GLY A 45 -11.97 20.49 -6.20
CA GLY A 45 -10.76 19.74 -5.85
C GLY A 45 -10.84 18.24 -6.13
N GLY A 46 -9.67 17.62 -6.31
CA GLY A 46 -9.55 16.19 -6.57
C GLY A 46 -9.46 15.38 -5.27
N ILE A 47 -10.31 14.37 -5.11
CA ILE A 47 -10.36 13.51 -3.93
C ILE A 47 -9.18 12.53 -3.96
N ILE A 48 -8.43 12.48 -2.85
CA ILE A 48 -7.26 11.62 -2.70
C ILE A 48 -7.43 10.54 -1.62
N ALA A 49 -8.35 10.72 -0.67
CA ALA A 49 -8.72 9.70 0.31
C ALA A 49 -10.21 9.82 0.67
N VAL A 50 -10.83 8.68 1.00
CA VAL A 50 -12.28 8.55 1.22
C VAL A 50 -12.54 7.66 2.44
N SER A 51 -13.37 8.14 3.37
CA SER A 51 -13.85 7.39 4.53
C SER A 51 -14.73 6.21 4.10
N TYR A 52 -14.90 5.21 4.96
CA TYR A 52 -15.71 4.04 4.60
C TYR A 52 -17.20 4.40 4.51
N GLU A 53 -17.68 5.35 5.30
CA GLU A 53 -19.03 5.92 5.26
C GLU A 53 -19.30 6.61 3.91
N ALA A 54 -18.34 7.39 3.40
CA ALA A 54 -18.46 8.01 2.09
C ALA A 54 -18.39 6.99 0.94
N ARG A 55 -17.60 5.91 1.08
CA ARG A 55 -17.56 4.81 0.09
C ARG A 55 -18.89 4.08 -0.04
N ALA A 56 -19.65 3.96 1.06
CA ALA A 56 -20.98 3.35 1.02
C ALA A 56 -21.97 4.12 0.12
N HIS A 57 -21.71 5.41 -0.12
CA HIS A 57 -22.46 6.25 -1.05
C HIS A 57 -21.88 6.23 -2.49
N GLY A 58 -20.91 5.37 -2.77
CA GLY A 58 -20.25 5.28 -4.08
C GLY A 58 -19.17 6.34 -4.33
N VAL A 59 -18.79 7.14 -3.32
CA VAL A 59 -17.69 8.09 -3.46
C VAL A 59 -16.35 7.34 -3.55
N THR A 60 -15.53 7.69 -4.54
CA THR A 60 -14.23 7.03 -4.77
C THR A 60 -13.08 8.03 -4.88
N ARG A 61 -11.85 7.52 -4.71
CA ARG A 61 -10.63 8.28 -5.00
C ARG A 61 -10.60 8.65 -6.49
N ASN A 62 -10.01 9.79 -6.82
CA ASN A 62 -9.98 10.41 -8.15
C ASN A 62 -11.30 11.03 -8.63
N MET A 63 -12.38 10.98 -7.85
CA MET A 63 -13.55 11.82 -8.10
C MET A 63 -13.25 13.29 -7.82
N TRP A 64 -13.98 14.18 -8.49
CA TRP A 64 -14.06 15.58 -8.10
C TRP A 64 -15.02 15.75 -6.95
N VAL A 65 -14.72 16.64 -6.00
CA VAL A 65 -15.61 16.91 -4.86
C VAL A 65 -17.00 17.35 -5.31
N ALA A 66 -17.10 18.15 -6.38
CA ALA A 66 -18.40 18.58 -6.92
C ALA A 66 -19.25 17.40 -7.43
N ASP A 67 -18.62 16.35 -7.96
CA ASP A 67 -19.31 15.16 -8.43
C ASP A 67 -19.65 14.22 -7.26
N ALA A 68 -18.74 14.08 -6.31
CA ALA A 68 -18.97 13.30 -5.08
C ALA A 68 -20.12 13.86 -4.23
N LYS A 69 -20.28 15.19 -4.18
CA LYS A 69 -21.41 15.83 -3.48
C LYS A 69 -22.77 15.54 -4.08
N LYS A 70 -22.84 15.12 -5.35
CA LYS A 70 -24.11 14.66 -5.96
C LYS A 70 -24.52 13.29 -5.42
N LEU A 71 -23.55 12.46 -5.07
CA LEU A 71 -23.76 11.12 -4.49
C LEU A 71 -23.99 11.19 -2.98
N CYS A 72 -23.32 12.12 -2.30
CA CYS A 72 -23.43 12.34 -0.85
C CYS A 72 -23.50 13.85 -0.57
N PRO A 73 -24.70 14.44 -0.47
CA PRO A 73 -24.87 15.89 -0.25
C PRO A 73 -24.20 16.40 1.04
N ASP A 74 -24.22 15.60 2.10
CA ASP A 74 -23.65 15.92 3.43
C ASP A 74 -22.14 15.65 3.54
N LEU A 75 -21.48 15.34 2.41
CA LEU A 75 -20.06 14.99 2.35
C LEU A 75 -19.17 16.11 2.94
N GLN A 76 -18.48 15.76 4.01
CA GLN A 76 -17.46 16.59 4.65
C GLN A 76 -16.16 16.52 3.86
N VAL A 77 -15.46 17.66 3.76
CA VAL A 77 -14.25 17.76 2.93
C VAL A 77 -13.13 18.42 3.72
N ALA A 78 -12.15 17.62 4.12
CA ALA A 78 -10.88 18.10 4.62
C ALA A 78 -9.95 18.48 3.45
N ARG A 79 -9.19 19.56 3.63
CA ARG A 79 -8.33 20.12 2.59
C ARG A 79 -6.87 19.91 2.93
N VAL A 80 -6.14 19.34 1.97
CA VAL A 80 -4.69 19.29 2.03
C VAL A 80 -4.17 20.73 2.13
N ARG A 81 -3.19 20.96 3.01
CA ARG A 81 -2.54 22.27 3.16
C ARG A 81 -1.89 22.68 1.85
N GLU A 82 -1.87 23.98 1.58
CA GLU A 82 -1.16 24.53 0.44
C GLU A 82 -0.02 25.41 0.95
N SER A 83 1.19 25.13 0.48
CA SER A 83 2.40 25.91 0.75
C SER A 83 3.19 26.04 -0.56
N HIS A 84 3.91 27.14 -0.75
CA HIS A 84 4.66 27.41 -1.99
C HIS A 84 3.81 27.24 -3.26
N GLY A 85 2.52 27.59 -3.17
CA GLY A 85 1.54 27.47 -4.26
C GLY A 85 1.19 26.03 -4.68
N LYS A 86 1.46 25.02 -3.85
CA LYS A 86 1.17 23.61 -4.13
C LYS A 86 0.69 22.85 -2.89
N ALA A 87 0.12 21.67 -3.12
CA ALA A 87 -0.26 20.76 -2.05
C ALA A 87 0.97 20.36 -1.20
N ASP A 88 0.85 20.53 0.11
CA ASP A 88 1.82 20.10 1.12
C ASP A 88 1.27 18.88 1.87
N LEU A 89 2.06 17.81 1.89
CA LEU A 89 1.70 16.52 2.49
C LEU A 89 2.46 16.23 3.79
N THR A 90 3.14 17.23 4.35
CA THR A 90 4.05 17.06 5.49
C THR A 90 3.37 16.42 6.69
N HIS A 91 2.16 16.85 7.07
CA HIS A 91 1.49 16.26 8.23
C HIS A 91 1.08 14.80 8.04
N TYR A 92 0.78 14.36 6.82
CA TYR A 92 0.55 12.93 6.54
C TYR A 92 1.86 12.13 6.59
N ARG A 93 2.98 12.73 6.20
CA ARG A 93 4.30 12.09 6.32
C ARG A 93 4.75 11.97 7.77
N ASP A 94 4.49 12.98 8.58
CA ASP A 94 4.80 12.95 10.01
C ASP A 94 3.93 11.89 10.72
N ALA A 95 2.63 11.84 10.43
CA ALA A 95 1.75 10.77 10.91
C ALA A 95 2.22 9.36 10.47
N SER A 96 2.77 9.23 9.26
CA SER A 96 3.35 7.98 8.77
C SER A 96 4.58 7.56 9.58
N VAL A 97 5.43 8.51 9.97
CA VAL A 97 6.59 8.24 10.82
C VAL A 97 6.15 7.71 12.19
N GLU A 98 5.14 8.32 12.82
CA GLU A 98 4.58 7.83 14.10
C GLU A 98 4.17 6.35 14.01
N VAL A 99 3.44 5.96 12.96
CA VAL A 99 3.01 4.55 12.77
C VAL A 99 4.21 3.63 12.52
N ILE A 100 5.14 4.03 11.65
CA ILE A 100 6.34 3.26 11.30
C ILE A 100 7.21 3.00 12.54
N GLU A 101 7.36 3.99 13.41
CA GLU A 101 8.07 3.86 14.68
C GLU A 101 7.41 2.83 15.59
N VAL A 102 6.07 2.80 15.71
CA VAL A 102 5.39 1.75 16.49
C VAL A 102 5.61 0.37 15.88
N MET A 103 5.41 0.22 14.57
CA MET A 103 5.57 -1.08 13.87
C MET A 103 6.99 -1.63 13.99
N SER A 104 8.01 -0.77 13.94
CA SER A 104 9.42 -1.17 14.03
C SER A 104 9.83 -1.81 15.37
N ARG A 105 9.01 -1.67 16.42
CA ARG A 105 9.28 -2.29 17.73
C ARG A 105 8.98 -3.79 17.73
N PHE A 106 8.19 -4.28 16.77
CA PHE A 106 7.76 -5.67 16.71
C PHE A 106 8.62 -6.52 15.78
N ALA A 107 9.09 -5.96 14.67
CA ALA A 107 9.90 -6.68 13.69
C ALA A 107 10.66 -5.74 12.75
N VAL A 108 11.52 -6.34 11.92
CA VAL A 108 12.09 -5.67 10.75
C VAL A 108 10.96 -5.34 9.76
N ILE A 109 10.95 -4.11 9.28
CA ILE A 109 9.93 -3.61 8.35
C ILE A 109 10.51 -3.08 7.03
N GLU A 110 9.74 -3.25 5.96
CA GLU A 110 9.94 -2.60 4.68
C GLU A 110 8.80 -1.61 4.43
N ARG A 111 9.08 -0.32 4.53
CA ARG A 111 8.12 0.73 4.18
C ARG A 111 7.84 0.71 2.67
N ALA A 112 6.63 0.31 2.30
CA ALA A 112 6.21 0.13 0.90
C ALA A 112 5.51 1.38 0.35
N SER A 113 4.74 2.10 1.18
CA SER A 113 4.08 3.36 0.83
C SER A 113 4.15 4.36 2.00
N ILE A 114 3.35 5.44 1.93
CA ILE A 114 3.16 6.35 3.05
C ILE A 114 2.34 5.72 4.19
N ASP A 115 1.49 4.75 3.89
CA ASP A 115 0.52 4.18 4.80
C ASP A 115 0.63 2.66 4.96
N GLU A 116 1.64 2.02 4.35
CA GLU A 116 1.80 0.58 4.41
C GLU A 116 3.26 0.12 4.58
N ALA A 117 3.44 -0.98 5.30
CA ALA A 117 4.73 -1.62 5.51
C ALA A 117 4.59 -3.15 5.56
N TYR A 118 5.56 -3.84 4.93
CA TYR A 118 5.73 -5.27 5.13
C TYR A 118 6.55 -5.53 6.39
N MET A 119 6.29 -6.64 7.07
CA MET A 119 7.00 -7.09 8.27
C MET A 119 7.41 -8.54 8.08
N ASP A 120 8.66 -8.88 8.41
CA ASP A 120 9.09 -10.27 8.54
C ASP A 120 8.98 -10.70 10.00
N LEU A 121 7.97 -11.51 10.29
CA LEU A 121 7.65 -11.96 11.64
C LEU A 121 8.30 -13.29 11.98
N THR A 122 9.03 -13.90 11.05
CA THR A 122 9.53 -15.28 11.19
C THR A 122 10.32 -15.46 12.49
N SER A 123 11.24 -14.55 12.81
CA SER A 123 12.02 -14.62 14.05
C SER A 123 11.17 -14.40 15.31
N ALA A 124 10.22 -13.45 15.27
CA ALA A 124 9.36 -13.14 16.41
C ALA A 124 8.38 -14.29 16.72
N VAL A 125 7.86 -14.94 15.68
CA VAL A 125 7.02 -16.14 15.78
C VAL A 125 7.79 -17.28 16.43
N GLN A 126 9.00 -17.57 15.97
CA GLN A 126 9.84 -18.63 16.54
C GLN A 126 10.17 -18.38 18.02
N GLN A 127 10.42 -17.12 18.40
CA GLN A 127 10.64 -16.76 19.81
C GLN A 127 9.37 -16.95 20.66
N ARG A 128 8.20 -16.55 20.14
CA ARG A 128 6.94 -16.71 20.86
C ARG A 128 6.57 -18.17 21.06
N LEU A 129 6.75 -19.00 20.03
CA LEU A 129 6.51 -20.45 20.11
C LEU A 129 7.41 -21.15 21.15
N LYS A 130 8.68 -20.74 21.25
CA LYS A 130 9.61 -21.30 22.26
C LYS A 130 9.21 -20.98 23.70
N ASN A 131 8.53 -19.85 23.91
CA ASN A 131 8.13 -19.39 25.24
C ASN A 131 6.68 -19.77 25.59
N MET A 132 5.98 -20.46 24.70
CA MET A 132 4.58 -20.82 24.89
C MET A 132 4.49 -22.06 25.80
N SER A 133 3.62 -22.01 26.81
CA SER A 133 3.19 -23.21 27.56
C SER A 133 2.32 -24.09 26.67
N GLU A 134 2.07 -25.35 27.06
CA GLU A 134 1.19 -26.30 26.33
C GLU A 134 -0.30 -25.87 26.25
N GLU A 135 -0.61 -24.61 26.56
CA GLU A 135 -1.96 -24.07 26.52
C GLU A 135 -2.43 -23.80 25.08
N GLN A 136 -3.70 -24.08 24.82
CA GLN A 136 -4.34 -23.75 23.55
C GLN A 136 -4.41 -22.23 23.34
N ILE A 137 -4.32 -21.81 22.07
CA ILE A 137 -4.45 -20.41 21.69
C ILE A 137 -5.87 -19.93 21.99
N ASN A 138 -6.02 -18.98 22.91
CA ASN A 138 -7.31 -18.39 23.24
C ASN A 138 -7.87 -17.60 22.03
N PRO A 139 -9.04 -17.97 21.47
CA PRO A 139 -9.66 -17.27 20.34
C PRO A 139 -9.92 -15.78 20.61
N GLY A 140 -10.12 -15.39 21.88
CA GLY A 140 -10.33 -14.00 22.29
C GLY A 140 -9.14 -13.07 22.00
N LEU A 141 -7.93 -13.63 21.82
CA LEU A 141 -6.74 -12.88 21.42
C LEU A 141 -6.70 -12.56 19.92
N LEU A 142 -7.52 -13.24 19.11
CA LEU A 142 -7.63 -13.11 17.65
C LEU A 142 -8.97 -12.49 17.22
N LYS A 143 -9.54 -11.63 18.06
CA LYS A 143 -10.89 -11.08 17.93
C LYS A 143 -11.19 -10.30 16.64
N THR A 144 -10.18 -9.85 15.90
CA THR A 144 -10.38 -9.15 14.60
C THR A 144 -9.79 -9.92 13.42
N THR A 145 -9.42 -11.17 13.64
CA THR A 145 -8.78 -12.05 12.66
C THR A 145 -9.80 -12.87 11.90
N TYR A 146 -9.73 -12.80 10.57
CA TYR A 146 -10.35 -13.71 9.61
C TYR A 146 -9.34 -14.74 9.16
N ILE A 147 -9.79 -15.97 8.88
CA ILE A 147 -9.00 -17.00 8.22
C ILE A 147 -9.60 -17.21 6.83
N GLN A 148 -8.84 -16.89 5.77
CA GLN A 148 -9.34 -17.04 4.41
C GLN A 148 -9.57 -18.52 4.10
N GLY A 149 -10.71 -18.85 3.47
CA GLY A 149 -11.13 -20.23 3.22
C GLY A 149 -11.92 -20.87 4.36
N TYR A 150 -12.13 -20.14 5.46
CA TYR A 150 -12.89 -20.62 6.62
C TYR A 150 -14.05 -19.64 6.97
N PRO A 151 -15.20 -20.15 7.47
CA PRO A 151 -15.49 -21.56 7.69
C PRO A 151 -15.64 -22.30 6.36
N GLN A 152 -15.12 -23.52 6.29
CA GLN A 152 -15.38 -24.40 5.16
C GLN A 152 -16.84 -24.81 5.25
N THR A 153 -17.65 -24.44 4.25
CA THR A 153 -19.03 -24.94 4.14
C THR A 153 -18.97 -26.45 4.03
N GLU A 154 -19.48 -27.17 5.03
CA GLU A 154 -19.90 -28.55 4.80
C GLU A 154 -20.95 -28.50 3.69
N LEU A 155 -20.67 -29.18 2.58
CA LEU A 155 -21.64 -29.42 1.52
C LEU A 155 -22.70 -30.38 2.07
N ASP A 156 -23.60 -29.88 2.93
CA ASP A 156 -24.84 -30.59 3.25
C ASP A 156 -25.97 -30.00 2.41
N PRO A 157 -26.35 -30.63 1.28
CA PRO A 157 -27.41 -30.15 0.40
C PRO A 157 -28.80 -30.13 1.05
N SER A 158 -28.94 -30.67 2.27
CA SER A 158 -30.22 -30.78 2.97
C SER A 158 -30.50 -29.64 3.96
N SER A 159 -29.50 -28.82 4.30
CA SER A 159 -29.66 -27.70 5.23
C SER A 159 -30.12 -26.43 4.50
N SER A 160 -31.41 -26.37 4.19
CA SER A 160 -32.09 -25.19 3.65
C SER A 160 -32.37 -24.14 4.73
N GLU A 161 -31.34 -23.72 5.47
CA GLU A 161 -31.41 -22.53 6.33
C GLU A 161 -30.63 -21.38 5.71
N ASN A 162 -31.31 -20.65 4.80
CA ASN A 162 -30.90 -19.34 4.32
C ASN A 162 -31.02 -18.28 5.45
N SER A 163 -30.30 -18.47 6.56
CA SER A 163 -29.97 -17.35 7.43
C SER A 163 -28.68 -16.71 6.90
N VAL A 164 -28.75 -15.44 6.53
CA VAL A 164 -27.55 -14.66 6.22
C VAL A 164 -26.78 -14.51 7.52
N LEU A 165 -25.86 -15.44 7.80
CA LEU A 165 -25.02 -15.39 9.00
C LEU A 165 -24.34 -14.02 9.09
N ASP A 166 -24.30 -13.45 10.29
CA ASP A 166 -23.63 -12.18 10.53
C ASP A 166 -22.14 -12.30 10.17
N LYS A 167 -21.53 -11.24 9.62
CA LYS A 167 -20.11 -11.26 9.21
C LYS A 167 -19.17 -11.54 10.39
N GLU A 168 -19.56 -11.13 11.60
CA GLU A 168 -18.79 -11.40 12.81
C GLU A 168 -18.97 -12.86 13.27
N GLU A 169 -20.15 -13.44 13.08
CA GLU A 169 -20.42 -14.86 13.35
C GLU A 169 -19.64 -15.76 12.40
N LEU A 170 -19.66 -15.47 11.09
CA LEU A 170 -18.83 -16.16 10.09
C LEU A 170 -17.34 -16.08 10.44
N ARG A 171 -16.86 -14.89 10.84
CA ARG A 171 -15.47 -14.72 11.29
C ARG A 171 -15.16 -15.62 12.48
N SER A 172 -16.01 -15.60 13.50
CA SER A 172 -15.82 -16.36 14.73
C SER A 172 -15.84 -17.86 14.48
N LYS A 173 -16.81 -18.35 13.70
CA LYS A 173 -16.93 -19.76 13.30
C LYS A 173 -15.71 -20.22 12.50
N GLY A 174 -15.27 -19.42 11.53
CA GLY A 174 -14.08 -19.73 10.72
C GLY A 174 -12.79 -19.75 11.55
N LEU A 175 -12.63 -18.81 12.49
CA LEU A 175 -11.50 -18.81 13.42
C LEU A 175 -11.52 -20.04 14.34
N GLN A 176 -12.69 -20.40 14.87
CA GLN A 176 -12.82 -21.57 15.74
C GLN A 176 -12.47 -22.86 14.99
N GLN A 177 -13.05 -23.07 13.81
CA GLN A 177 -12.73 -24.23 12.96
C GLN A 177 -11.24 -24.32 12.63
N TRP A 178 -10.59 -23.18 12.34
CA TRP A 178 -9.16 -23.11 12.12
C TRP A 178 -8.37 -23.53 13.35
N LEU A 179 -8.66 -22.97 14.52
CA LEU A 179 -7.95 -23.28 15.77
C LEU A 179 -8.13 -24.74 16.20
N GLU A 180 -9.31 -25.32 15.97
CA GLU A 180 -9.59 -26.74 16.21
C GLU A 180 -8.81 -27.67 15.27
N SER A 181 -8.47 -27.20 14.06
CA SER A 181 -7.66 -27.95 13.09
C SER A 181 -6.15 -27.89 13.37
N LEU A 182 -5.70 -26.96 14.23
CA LEU A 182 -4.28 -26.81 14.53
C LEU A 182 -3.77 -27.98 15.38
N PRO A 183 -2.53 -28.44 15.13
CA PRO A 183 -1.90 -29.44 15.99
C PRO A 183 -1.76 -28.94 17.43
N THR A 184 -1.92 -29.84 18.40
CA THR A 184 -1.51 -29.58 19.79
C THR A 184 -0.01 -29.35 19.85
N PRO A 185 0.48 -28.32 20.57
CA PRO A 185 1.89 -28.00 20.67
C PRO A 185 2.63 -29.02 21.56
N SER A 186 2.74 -30.26 21.09
CA SER A 186 3.72 -31.23 21.58
C SER A 186 5.04 -31.01 20.84
N SER A 187 6.16 -31.30 21.49
CA SER A 187 7.52 -30.84 21.17
C SER A 187 8.08 -31.20 19.78
N ALA A 188 7.33 -31.90 18.91
CA ALA A 188 7.72 -32.26 17.55
C ALA A 188 7.18 -31.32 16.44
N GLU A 189 6.20 -30.43 16.73
CA GLU A 189 5.44 -29.71 15.68
C GLU A 189 5.67 -28.18 15.64
N GLN A 190 6.77 -27.68 16.19
CA GLN A 190 7.17 -26.25 16.10
C GLN A 190 7.36 -25.74 14.65
N ASN A 191 7.40 -26.66 13.68
CA ASN A 191 7.50 -26.38 12.25
C ASN A 191 6.16 -26.37 11.49
N CYS A 192 5.02 -26.52 12.18
CA CYS A 192 3.71 -26.37 11.55
C CYS A 192 3.52 -24.91 11.07
N ALA A 193 3.33 -24.75 9.76
CA ALA A 193 3.23 -23.44 9.12
C ALA A 193 1.96 -22.69 9.53
N GLU A 194 0.87 -23.43 9.72
CA GLU A 194 -0.45 -22.97 10.11
C GLU A 194 -0.42 -22.40 11.55
N LEU A 195 0.27 -23.10 12.46
CA LEU A 195 0.55 -22.62 13.81
C LEU A 195 1.43 -21.35 13.78
N GLN A 196 2.45 -21.31 12.92
CA GLN A 196 3.31 -20.13 12.75
C GLN A 196 2.55 -18.92 12.21
N LEU A 197 1.64 -19.09 11.25
CA LEU A 197 0.76 -18.02 10.77
C LEU A 197 -0.16 -17.52 11.89
N THR A 198 -0.69 -18.43 12.71
CA THR A 198 -1.57 -18.07 13.84
C THR A 198 -0.81 -17.26 14.89
N MET A 199 0.44 -17.64 15.19
CA MET A 199 1.32 -16.83 16.04
C MET A 199 1.64 -15.47 15.42
N GLY A 200 1.87 -15.42 14.11
CA GLY A 200 2.01 -14.17 13.38
C GLY A 200 0.78 -13.28 13.54
N ALA A 201 -0.41 -13.85 13.46
CA ALA A 201 -1.67 -13.13 13.64
C ALA A 201 -1.81 -12.54 15.06
N LEU A 202 -1.42 -13.27 16.11
CA LEU A 202 -1.40 -12.74 17.49
C LEU A 202 -0.48 -11.52 17.62
N ILE A 203 0.75 -11.61 17.10
CA ILE A 203 1.71 -10.50 17.12
C ILE A 203 1.14 -9.29 16.35
N VAL A 204 0.44 -9.54 15.25
CA VAL A 204 -0.20 -8.46 14.46
C VAL A 204 -1.39 -7.84 15.19
N GLU A 205 -2.20 -8.60 15.94
CA GLU A 205 -3.25 -8.02 16.81
C GLU A 205 -2.64 -7.09 17.87
N GLU A 206 -1.58 -7.53 18.54
CA GLU A 206 -0.84 -6.73 19.52
C GLU A 206 -0.28 -5.43 18.89
N MET A 207 0.33 -5.55 17.71
CA MET A 207 0.89 -4.41 16.98
C MET A 207 -0.20 -3.43 16.53
N ARG A 208 -1.32 -3.91 15.96
CA ARG A 208 -2.44 -3.07 15.52
C ARG A 208 -3.05 -2.32 16.71
N ALA A 209 -3.23 -3.00 17.85
CA ALA A 209 -3.68 -2.38 19.08
C ALA A 209 -2.69 -1.32 19.59
N ALA A 210 -1.38 -1.57 19.48
CA ALA A 210 -0.35 -0.60 19.85
C ALA A 210 -0.35 0.64 18.95
N VAL A 211 -0.57 0.46 17.64
CA VAL A 211 -0.72 1.57 16.67
C VAL A 211 -1.95 2.41 17.00
N GLU A 212 -3.11 1.79 17.20
CA GLU A 212 -4.34 2.52 17.55
C GLU A 212 -4.19 3.26 18.88
N LYS A 213 -3.63 2.60 19.91
CA LYS A 213 -3.40 3.20 21.23
C LYS A 213 -2.48 4.43 21.18
N GLN A 214 -1.39 4.37 20.41
CA GLN A 214 -0.37 5.43 20.40
C GLN A 214 -0.70 6.56 19.42
N THR A 215 -1.33 6.25 18.29
CA THR A 215 -1.54 7.22 17.20
C THR A 215 -3.00 7.64 17.04
N GLY A 216 -3.94 6.86 17.58
CA GLY A 216 -5.38 6.99 17.32
C GLY A 216 -5.80 6.47 15.95
N PHE A 217 -4.90 5.87 15.16
CA PHE A 217 -5.20 5.38 13.82
C PHE A 217 -5.47 3.89 13.80
N ARG A 218 -6.51 3.50 13.07
CA ARG A 218 -6.84 2.10 12.77
C ARG A 218 -6.15 1.63 11.50
N CYS A 219 -5.84 0.35 11.44
CA CYS A 219 -5.27 -0.28 10.27
C CYS A 219 -5.81 -1.69 10.08
N SER A 220 -5.64 -2.18 8.86
CA SER A 220 -5.87 -3.55 8.48
C SER A 220 -4.56 -4.25 8.18
N ALA A 221 -4.54 -5.57 8.31
CA ALA A 221 -3.35 -6.36 8.04
C ALA A 221 -3.66 -7.66 7.32
N GLY A 222 -2.68 -8.17 6.58
CA GLY A 222 -2.71 -9.50 6.01
C GLY A 222 -1.49 -10.28 6.45
N ILE A 223 -1.67 -11.55 6.81
CA ILE A 223 -0.62 -12.44 7.30
C ILE A 223 -0.58 -13.67 6.39
N SER A 224 0.59 -13.97 5.82
CA SER A 224 0.80 -15.14 4.95
C SER A 224 2.31 -15.45 4.86
N HIS A 225 2.72 -16.30 3.92
CA HIS A 225 4.12 -16.74 3.79
C HIS A 225 4.99 -15.83 2.92
N ASN A 226 4.40 -14.87 2.21
CA ASN A 226 5.15 -13.94 1.37
C ASN A 226 4.43 -12.60 1.19
N LYS A 227 5.12 -11.64 0.58
CA LYS A 227 4.65 -10.25 0.43
C LYS A 227 3.39 -10.16 -0.43
N VAL A 228 3.30 -10.95 -1.51
CA VAL A 228 2.16 -10.85 -2.43
C VAL A 228 0.88 -11.33 -1.75
N LEU A 229 0.93 -12.50 -1.11
CA LEU A 229 -0.21 -13.03 -0.37
C LEU A 229 -0.57 -12.18 0.84
N ALA A 230 0.41 -11.68 1.61
CA ALA A 230 0.15 -10.77 2.72
C ALA A 230 -0.55 -9.48 2.27
N LYS A 231 -0.13 -8.89 1.14
CA LYS A 231 -0.79 -7.69 0.58
C LYS A 231 -2.21 -7.99 0.12
N LEU A 232 -2.44 -9.14 -0.51
CA LEU A 232 -3.77 -9.57 -0.93
C LEU A 232 -4.68 -9.76 0.28
N ALA A 233 -4.24 -10.54 1.28
CA ALA A 233 -4.97 -10.85 2.50
C ALA A 233 -5.40 -9.58 3.27
N CYS A 234 -4.52 -8.58 3.32
CA CYS A 234 -4.80 -7.28 3.96
C CYS A 234 -6.03 -6.57 3.35
N GLY A 235 -6.28 -6.77 2.06
CA GLY A 235 -7.39 -6.14 1.35
C GLY A 235 -8.74 -6.82 1.53
N LEU A 236 -8.79 -8.07 2.00
CA LEU A 236 -10.00 -8.91 1.94
C LEU A 236 -11.09 -8.46 2.91
N ASN A 237 -10.72 -8.03 4.12
CA ASN A 237 -11.67 -7.75 5.20
C ASN A 237 -11.56 -6.33 5.76
N LYS A 238 -11.02 -5.37 4.98
CA LYS A 238 -10.99 -3.96 5.41
C LYS A 238 -12.40 -3.39 5.66
N PRO A 239 -12.58 -2.46 6.61
CA PRO A 239 -11.58 -1.85 7.50
C PRO A 239 -11.37 -2.59 8.83
N ASN A 240 -10.29 -2.21 9.53
CA ASN A 240 -10.04 -2.51 10.94
C ASN A 240 -10.17 -4.00 11.30
N ARG A 241 -9.66 -4.84 10.40
CA ARG A 241 -9.56 -6.30 10.54
C ARG A 241 -8.24 -6.78 9.99
N GLN A 242 -7.86 -7.99 10.37
CA GLN A 242 -6.74 -8.69 9.76
C GLN A 242 -7.19 -10.03 9.16
N THR A 243 -6.48 -10.48 8.12
CA THR A 243 -6.77 -11.77 7.46
C THR A 243 -5.52 -12.63 7.42
N VAL A 244 -5.61 -13.86 7.91
CA VAL A 244 -4.62 -14.91 7.66
C VAL A 244 -4.98 -15.59 6.34
N LEU A 245 -4.00 -15.72 5.44
CA LEU A 245 -4.13 -16.45 4.19
C LEU A 245 -3.15 -17.63 4.21
N PRO A 246 -3.59 -18.83 4.59
CA PRO A 246 -2.78 -20.03 4.52
C PRO A 246 -2.59 -20.47 3.06
N LEU A 247 -1.50 -21.22 2.79
CA LEU A 247 -1.15 -21.63 1.43
C LEU A 247 -2.22 -22.53 0.80
N GLU A 248 -2.85 -23.40 1.60
CA GLU A 248 -3.93 -24.31 1.17
C GLU A 248 -5.13 -23.59 0.55
N SER A 249 -5.47 -22.39 1.06
CA SER A 249 -6.61 -21.60 0.56
C SER A 249 -6.27 -20.78 -0.68
N VAL A 250 -5.02 -20.78 -1.14
CA VAL A 250 -4.61 -20.01 -2.33
C VAL A 250 -5.26 -20.56 -3.59
N THR A 251 -5.34 -21.88 -3.75
CA THR A 251 -5.91 -22.50 -4.96
C THR A 251 -7.35 -22.05 -5.18
N GLU A 252 -8.18 -22.14 -4.13
CA GLU A 252 -9.57 -21.69 -4.18
C GLU A 252 -9.67 -20.18 -4.43
N LEU A 253 -8.90 -19.38 -3.68
CA LEU A 253 -8.89 -17.92 -3.85
C LEU A 253 -8.49 -17.50 -5.27
N PHE A 254 -7.48 -18.16 -5.85
CA PHE A 254 -6.93 -17.80 -7.16
C PHE A 254 -7.79 -18.27 -8.32
N SER A 255 -8.66 -19.26 -8.12
CA SER A 255 -9.59 -19.74 -9.15
C SER A 255 -10.48 -18.63 -9.73
N SER A 256 -10.82 -17.62 -8.92
CA SER A 256 -11.72 -16.52 -9.28
C SER A 256 -11.08 -15.13 -9.14
N LEU A 257 -9.79 -15.06 -8.76
CA LEU A 257 -9.11 -13.79 -8.56
C LEU A 257 -8.54 -13.26 -9.88
N PRO A 258 -9.01 -12.10 -10.39
CA PRO A 258 -8.50 -11.56 -11.65
C PRO A 258 -7.02 -11.21 -11.55
N ILE A 259 -6.25 -11.51 -12.62
CA ILE A 259 -4.80 -11.26 -12.67
C ILE A 259 -4.46 -9.80 -12.32
N GLY A 260 -5.26 -8.84 -12.76
CA GLY A 260 -5.05 -7.42 -12.48
C GLY A 260 -5.13 -7.01 -11.01
N LYS A 261 -5.62 -7.89 -10.11
CA LYS A 261 -5.67 -7.65 -8.66
C LYS A 261 -4.37 -8.04 -7.95
N ILE A 262 -3.51 -8.81 -8.59
CA ILE A 262 -2.21 -9.20 -8.02
C ILE A 262 -1.22 -8.03 -8.12
N ARG A 263 -0.43 -7.84 -7.06
CA ARG A 263 0.64 -6.83 -7.02
C ARG A 263 1.57 -7.00 -8.24
N ASN A 264 1.94 -5.88 -8.87
CA ASN A 264 2.72 -5.82 -10.11
C ASN A 264 2.00 -6.27 -11.40
N LEU A 265 0.77 -6.80 -11.32
CA LEU A 265 0.00 -7.26 -12.47
C LEU A 265 -1.19 -6.36 -12.85
N GLY A 266 -1.52 -5.32 -12.08
CA GLY A 266 -2.59 -4.36 -12.41
C GLY A 266 -2.34 -3.41 -13.60
N GLY A 267 -1.30 -3.64 -14.41
CA GLY A 267 -0.89 -2.76 -15.49
C GLY A 267 -0.64 -3.51 -16.80
N LYS A 268 0.27 -2.97 -17.63
CA LYS A 268 0.59 -3.54 -18.96
C LYS A 268 1.01 -5.01 -18.92
N MET A 269 1.75 -5.41 -17.89
CA MET A 269 2.22 -6.79 -17.76
C MET A 269 1.05 -7.77 -17.57
N GLY A 270 0.12 -7.50 -16.66
CA GLY A 270 -1.07 -8.35 -16.50
C GLY A 270 -1.96 -8.36 -17.73
N ALA A 271 -2.14 -7.21 -18.39
CA ALA A 271 -2.87 -7.15 -19.66
C ALA A 271 -2.23 -8.03 -20.74
N SER A 272 -0.90 -7.97 -20.87
CA SER A 272 -0.13 -8.80 -21.79
C SER A 272 -0.24 -10.30 -21.47
N ILE A 273 -0.27 -10.68 -20.18
CA ILE A 273 -0.45 -12.08 -19.77
C ILE A 273 -1.83 -12.58 -20.16
N MET A 274 -2.88 -11.83 -19.83
CA MET A 274 -4.28 -12.18 -20.15
C MET A 274 -4.48 -12.33 -21.67
N GLU A 275 -3.92 -11.41 -22.46
CA GLU A 275 -4.01 -11.44 -23.92
C GLU A 275 -3.22 -12.62 -24.54
N THR A 276 -1.98 -12.84 -24.09
CA THR A 276 -1.09 -13.86 -24.65
C THR A 276 -1.58 -15.27 -24.34
N LEU A 277 -2.00 -15.53 -23.10
CA LEU A 277 -2.38 -16.87 -22.64
C LEU A 277 -3.90 -17.12 -22.69
N LYS A 278 -4.71 -16.10 -23.01
CA LYS A 278 -6.18 -16.15 -23.03
C LYS A 278 -6.76 -16.63 -21.70
N VAL A 279 -6.37 -15.94 -20.64
CA VAL A 279 -6.73 -16.24 -19.24
C VAL A 279 -7.27 -15.00 -18.55
N GLU A 280 -8.03 -15.18 -17.47
CA GLU A 280 -8.61 -14.07 -16.71
C GLU A 280 -8.16 -14.09 -15.25
N ASN A 281 -8.08 -15.28 -14.65
CA ASN A 281 -7.84 -15.47 -13.23
C ASN A 281 -6.41 -15.98 -12.96
N MET A 282 -5.91 -15.73 -11.75
CA MET A 282 -4.57 -16.13 -11.37
C MET A 282 -4.39 -17.66 -11.38
N GLY A 283 -5.44 -18.40 -11.01
CA GLY A 283 -5.46 -19.86 -11.01
C GLY A 283 -5.33 -20.47 -12.41
N ASP A 284 -5.75 -19.75 -13.46
CA ASP A 284 -5.67 -20.21 -14.84
C ASP A 284 -4.23 -20.47 -15.30
N LEU A 285 -3.25 -19.79 -14.69
CA LEU A 285 -1.83 -19.93 -15.00
C LEU A 285 -1.26 -21.28 -14.60
N THR A 286 -1.94 -22.02 -13.70
CA THR A 286 -1.51 -23.36 -13.29
C THR A 286 -1.56 -24.40 -14.41
N ARG A 287 -2.33 -24.12 -15.48
CA ARG A 287 -2.45 -24.95 -16.69
C ARG A 287 -1.21 -24.94 -17.58
N PHE A 288 -0.31 -23.98 -17.37
CA PHE A 288 0.92 -23.83 -18.15
C PHE A 288 2.11 -24.35 -17.36
N SER A 289 2.99 -25.05 -18.06
CA SER A 289 4.28 -25.49 -17.54
C SER A 289 5.24 -24.30 -17.39
N GLN A 290 6.25 -24.47 -16.53
CA GLN A 290 7.29 -23.47 -16.33
C GLN A 290 8.03 -23.11 -17.64
N PRO A 291 8.42 -24.07 -18.51
CA PRO A 291 9.04 -23.74 -19.81
C PRO A 291 8.14 -22.89 -20.72
N GLU A 292 6.83 -23.14 -20.77
CA GLU A 292 5.90 -22.34 -21.58
C GLU A 292 5.82 -20.89 -21.09
N LEU A 293 5.71 -20.68 -19.77
CA LEU A 293 5.68 -19.33 -19.19
C LEU A 293 7.01 -18.60 -19.42
N VAL A 294 8.15 -19.30 -19.34
CA VAL A 294 9.47 -18.75 -19.65
C VAL A 294 9.59 -18.37 -21.13
N GLN A 295 9.06 -19.20 -22.04
CA GLN A 295 9.06 -18.91 -23.47
C GLN A 295 8.29 -17.63 -23.81
N HIS A 296 7.15 -17.38 -23.15
CA HIS A 296 6.33 -16.19 -23.42
C HIS A 296 6.84 -14.91 -22.77
N PHE A 297 7.33 -14.98 -21.52
CA PHE A 297 7.60 -13.78 -20.71
C PHE A 297 9.07 -13.60 -20.31
N GLY A 298 9.95 -14.48 -20.78
CA GLY A 298 11.36 -14.55 -20.42
C GLY A 298 11.60 -15.27 -19.08
N GLU A 299 12.83 -15.72 -18.87
CA GLU A 299 13.24 -16.59 -17.75
C GLU A 299 12.76 -16.10 -16.38
N LYS A 300 13.08 -14.86 -16.03
CA LYS A 300 12.75 -14.29 -14.72
C LYS A 300 11.24 -14.17 -14.49
N THR A 301 10.51 -13.68 -15.49
CA THR A 301 9.06 -13.43 -15.35
C THR A 301 8.28 -14.73 -15.41
N GLY A 302 8.65 -15.63 -16.33
CA GLY A 302 8.01 -16.94 -16.48
C GLY A 302 8.15 -17.79 -15.22
N GLN A 303 9.36 -17.84 -14.64
CA GLN A 303 9.58 -18.50 -13.35
C GLN A 303 8.71 -17.89 -12.25
N TRP A 304 8.76 -16.56 -12.12
CA TRP A 304 7.99 -15.87 -11.09
C TRP A 304 6.48 -16.09 -11.23
N LEU A 305 5.93 -16.13 -12.45
CA LEU A 305 4.51 -16.42 -12.67
C LEU A 305 4.16 -17.88 -12.31
N TYR A 306 5.04 -18.83 -12.63
CA TYR A 306 4.86 -20.24 -12.32
C TYR A 306 4.80 -20.50 -10.81
N ASP A 307 5.68 -19.87 -10.04
CA ASP A 307 5.67 -19.95 -8.58
C ASP A 307 4.47 -19.18 -8.00
N LEU A 308 4.23 -17.96 -8.50
CA LEU A 308 3.22 -17.08 -7.95
C LEU A 308 1.82 -17.67 -8.07
N CYS A 309 1.47 -18.32 -9.19
CA CYS A 309 0.13 -18.92 -9.36
C CYS A 309 -0.15 -20.08 -8.40
N ARG A 310 0.88 -20.58 -7.71
CA ARG A 310 0.82 -21.59 -6.65
C ARG A 310 0.99 -20.99 -5.25
N GLY A 311 0.94 -19.67 -5.15
CA GLY A 311 1.09 -18.92 -3.90
C GLY A 311 2.54 -18.73 -3.44
N ILE A 312 3.53 -19.07 -4.27
CA ILE A 312 4.94 -19.07 -3.88
C ILE A 312 5.63 -17.80 -4.37
N GLU A 313 6.36 -17.14 -3.48
CA GLU A 313 7.10 -15.93 -3.79
C GLU A 313 8.25 -15.74 -2.79
N SER A 314 9.43 -15.36 -3.27
CA SER A 314 10.68 -15.36 -2.50
C SER A 314 11.28 -13.98 -2.23
N GLU A 315 10.64 -12.88 -2.64
CA GLU A 315 11.11 -11.52 -2.31
C GLU A 315 11.12 -11.32 -0.79
N ALA A 316 12.33 -11.09 -0.27
CA ALA A 316 12.55 -10.77 1.13
C ALA A 316 11.94 -9.41 1.50
N VAL A 317 11.50 -9.29 2.75
CA VAL A 317 11.17 -8.00 3.36
C VAL A 317 12.50 -7.26 3.62
N LYS A 318 12.70 -6.15 2.92
CA LYS A 318 13.96 -5.39 3.02
C LYS A 318 13.95 -4.53 4.28
N PRO A 319 15.02 -4.52 5.11
CA PRO A 319 15.11 -3.68 6.31
C PRO A 319 15.21 -2.20 5.91
N ARG A 320 14.07 -1.55 5.68
CA ARG A 320 14.01 -0.20 5.12
C ARG A 320 12.79 0.55 5.63
N GLN A 321 12.99 1.35 6.67
CA GLN A 321 11.98 2.21 7.27
C GLN A 321 11.87 3.55 6.54
N LEU A 322 12.99 4.06 6.03
CA LEU A 322 13.06 5.36 5.38
C LEU A 322 12.76 5.29 3.87
N PRO A 323 12.20 6.37 3.28
CA PRO A 323 12.07 6.47 1.83
C PRO A 323 13.46 6.60 1.20
N LYS A 324 13.63 6.05 -0.01
CA LYS A 324 14.91 6.12 -0.76
C LYS A 324 15.15 7.48 -1.43
N SER A 325 14.07 8.21 -1.72
CA SER A 325 14.12 9.51 -2.37
C SER A 325 13.12 10.48 -1.72
N ILE A 326 13.45 11.75 -1.78
CA ILE A 326 12.61 12.87 -1.36
C ILE A 326 12.37 13.70 -2.61
N GLY A 327 11.11 13.80 -3.03
CA GLY A 327 10.72 14.56 -4.21
C GLY A 327 9.53 15.46 -3.95
N CYS A 328 9.42 16.52 -4.74
CA CYS A 328 8.28 17.42 -4.82
C CYS A 328 7.84 17.51 -6.30
N SER A 329 6.56 17.75 -6.54
CA SER A 329 6.03 17.86 -7.89
C SER A 329 4.76 18.71 -7.92
N LYS A 330 4.49 19.31 -9.09
CA LYS A 330 3.26 20.03 -9.38
C LYS A 330 2.90 19.84 -10.85
N ASN A 331 1.62 19.57 -11.11
CA ASN A 331 1.07 19.54 -12.46
C ASN A 331 0.48 20.91 -12.82
N PHE A 332 0.59 21.28 -14.10
CA PHE A 332 0.08 22.51 -14.68
C PHE A 332 -0.88 22.16 -15.83
N PRO A 333 -2.13 21.76 -15.53
CA PRO A 333 -3.06 21.24 -16.54
C PRO A 333 -3.62 22.34 -17.45
N GLY A 334 -3.83 22.00 -18.73
CA GLY A 334 -4.55 22.82 -19.69
C GLY A 334 -3.98 24.24 -19.79
N LYS A 335 -4.84 25.25 -19.59
CA LYS A 335 -4.48 26.68 -19.70
C LYS A 335 -3.49 27.18 -18.64
N THR A 336 -3.19 26.37 -17.63
CA THR A 336 -2.21 26.72 -16.58
C THR A 336 -0.79 26.24 -16.89
N SER A 337 -0.58 25.62 -18.06
CA SER A 337 0.75 25.23 -18.54
C SER A 337 1.73 26.41 -18.51
N LEU A 338 2.95 26.16 -18.07
CA LEU A 338 4.00 27.19 -18.05
C LEU A 338 4.47 27.44 -19.48
N ALA A 339 4.42 28.69 -19.91
CA ALA A 339 4.70 29.10 -21.30
C ALA A 339 5.81 30.16 -21.40
N THR A 340 6.37 30.57 -20.26
CA THR A 340 7.45 31.55 -20.20
C THR A 340 8.59 31.04 -19.32
N LYS A 341 9.80 31.49 -19.63
CA LYS A 341 10.99 31.17 -18.85
C LYS A 341 10.82 31.58 -17.37
N GLU A 342 10.27 32.76 -17.13
CA GLU A 342 10.07 33.32 -15.79
C GLU A 342 9.11 32.45 -14.97
N GLN A 343 8.03 31.96 -15.59
CA GLN A 343 7.11 31.02 -14.95
C GLN A 343 7.79 29.70 -14.56
N VAL A 344 8.61 29.15 -15.46
CA VAL A 344 9.36 27.91 -15.18
C VAL A 344 10.35 28.12 -14.03
N GLN A 345 11.14 29.20 -14.08
CA GLN A 345 12.10 29.52 -13.02
C GLN A 345 11.42 29.76 -11.67
N TYR A 346 10.30 30.49 -11.67
CA TYR A 346 9.48 30.71 -10.48
C TYR A 346 9.05 29.38 -9.85
N TRP A 347 8.43 28.48 -10.63
CA TRP A 347 7.92 27.22 -10.09
C TRP A 347 9.01 26.23 -9.71
N LEU A 348 10.14 26.20 -10.43
CA LEU A 348 11.32 25.45 -9.98
C LEU A 348 11.82 25.95 -8.63
N HIS A 349 11.79 27.26 -8.40
CA HIS A 349 12.18 27.83 -7.10
C HIS A 349 11.19 27.45 -5.99
N GLN A 350 9.87 27.54 -6.24
CA GLN A 350 8.86 27.09 -5.27
C GLN A 350 9.01 25.61 -4.90
N LEU A 351 9.30 24.75 -5.88
CA LEU A 351 9.57 23.32 -5.64
C LEU A 351 10.88 23.12 -4.86
N ALA A 352 11.90 23.92 -5.16
CA ALA A 352 13.19 23.85 -4.49
C ALA A 352 13.12 24.26 -3.01
N LEU A 353 12.28 25.24 -2.65
CA LEU A 353 12.05 25.65 -1.26
C LEU A 353 11.51 24.47 -0.42
N GLU A 354 10.44 23.80 -0.88
CA GLU A 354 9.91 22.61 -0.18
C GLU A 354 10.96 21.48 -0.10
N LEU A 355 11.73 21.28 -1.19
CA LEU A 355 12.72 20.22 -1.23
C LEU A 355 13.88 20.49 -0.27
N GLU A 356 14.35 21.74 -0.18
CA GLU A 356 15.37 22.17 0.79
C GLU A 356 14.90 21.93 2.22
N GLU A 357 13.71 22.42 2.60
CA GLU A 357 13.12 22.23 3.93
C GLU A 357 13.11 20.74 4.32
N ARG A 358 12.64 19.89 3.40
CA ARG A 358 12.52 18.44 3.64
C ARG A 358 13.86 17.71 3.66
N LEU A 359 14.83 18.14 2.85
CA LEU A 359 16.18 17.58 2.84
C LEU A 359 16.95 17.96 4.10
N ASN A 360 16.81 19.20 4.58
CA ASN A 360 17.42 19.63 5.84
C ASN A 360 16.82 18.84 7.02
N LYS A 361 15.49 18.70 7.10
CA LYS A 361 14.83 17.85 8.11
C LYS A 361 15.30 16.38 8.04
N ASP A 362 15.42 15.80 6.85
CA ASP A 362 15.91 14.42 6.69
C ASP A 362 17.39 14.28 7.10
N ARG A 363 18.24 15.28 6.82
CA ARG A 363 19.64 15.29 7.27
C ARG A 363 19.74 15.32 8.79
N GLU A 364 18.97 16.17 9.44
CA GLU A 364 18.97 16.34 10.90
C GLU A 364 18.43 15.09 11.60
N MET A 365 17.30 14.55 11.13
CA MET A 365 16.64 13.42 11.78
C MET A 365 17.30 12.07 11.47
N ASN A 366 17.83 11.89 10.25
CA ASN A 366 18.27 10.58 9.76
C ASN A 366 19.77 10.50 9.44
N GLY A 367 20.54 11.58 9.66
CA GLY A 367 22.00 11.58 9.51
C GLY A 367 22.50 11.26 8.09
N ARG A 368 21.68 11.50 7.06
CA ARG A 368 21.99 11.15 5.66
C ARG A 368 21.85 12.34 4.73
N VAL A 369 22.55 12.27 3.60
CA VAL A 369 22.51 13.31 2.56
C VAL A 369 22.28 12.69 1.18
N ALA A 370 21.30 13.22 0.45
CA ALA A 370 21.12 13.01 -0.98
C ALA A 370 22.25 13.65 -1.79
N LYS A 371 22.73 12.95 -2.82
CA LYS A 371 23.85 13.36 -3.71
C LYS A 371 23.46 13.57 -5.17
N LEU A 372 22.23 13.20 -5.55
CA LEU A 372 21.72 13.27 -6.91
C LEU A 372 20.40 14.04 -6.94
N LEU A 373 20.30 15.04 -7.79
CA LEU A 373 19.06 15.74 -8.11
C LEU A 373 18.52 15.21 -9.44
N THR A 374 17.25 14.83 -9.50
CA THR A 374 16.58 14.43 -10.73
C THR A 374 15.41 15.37 -11.00
N VAL A 375 15.34 15.89 -12.21
CA VAL A 375 14.29 16.82 -12.65
C VAL A 375 13.51 16.17 -13.76
N GLY A 376 12.20 16.01 -13.54
CA GLY A 376 11.25 15.49 -14.51
C GLY A 376 10.33 16.58 -15.04
N VAL A 377 10.14 16.66 -16.35
CA VAL A 377 9.26 17.63 -17.01
C VAL A 377 8.34 16.90 -17.99
N ARG A 378 7.08 17.33 -18.05
CA ARG A 378 6.11 16.86 -19.02
C ARG A 378 5.62 18.03 -19.88
N GLN A 379 5.78 17.91 -21.19
CA GLN A 379 5.31 18.91 -22.16
C GLN A 379 3.84 18.69 -22.52
N LEU A 380 3.16 19.77 -22.92
CA LEU A 380 1.78 19.71 -23.41
C LEU A 380 1.71 18.83 -24.67
N GLY A 381 0.69 17.99 -24.77
CA GLY A 381 0.51 17.06 -25.89
C GLY A 381 1.29 15.74 -25.76
N ASP A 382 2.22 15.62 -24.81
CA ASP A 382 2.94 14.36 -24.58
C ASP A 382 2.01 13.31 -23.96
N LYS A 383 1.63 12.33 -24.79
CA LYS A 383 0.82 11.16 -24.40
C LYS A 383 1.65 10.06 -23.75
N ARG A 384 2.99 10.16 -23.76
CA ARG A 384 3.84 9.16 -23.10
C ARG A 384 3.60 9.21 -21.58
N PRO A 385 3.57 8.04 -20.93
CA PRO A 385 3.41 7.97 -19.47
C PRO A 385 4.66 8.47 -18.73
N SER A 386 5.83 8.48 -19.36
CA SER A 386 7.08 8.97 -18.77
C SER A 386 7.36 10.41 -19.17
N SER A 387 7.52 11.28 -18.17
CA SER A 387 8.13 12.60 -18.32
C SER A 387 9.58 12.47 -18.77
N PHE A 388 10.06 13.40 -19.59
CA PHE A 388 11.50 13.56 -19.81
C PHE A 388 12.17 13.83 -18.47
N SER A 389 13.29 13.17 -18.19
CA SER A 389 14.07 13.41 -16.97
C SER A 389 15.56 13.60 -17.26
N ARG A 390 16.18 14.43 -16.44
CA ARG A 390 17.63 14.67 -16.38
C ARG A 390 18.08 14.70 -14.93
N CYS A 391 19.35 14.44 -14.71
CA CYS A 391 19.93 14.50 -13.37
C CYS A 391 21.24 15.28 -13.35
N CYS A 392 21.56 15.82 -12.18
CA CYS A 392 22.84 16.46 -11.87
C CYS A 392 23.24 16.18 -10.42
N ALA A 393 24.48 16.52 -10.06
CA ALA A 393 24.96 16.39 -8.69
C ALA A 393 24.20 17.36 -7.76
N LEU A 394 23.77 16.86 -6.61
CA LEU A 394 23.19 17.68 -5.54
C LEU A 394 24.29 18.00 -4.51
N VAL A 395 24.87 19.20 -4.63
CA VAL A 395 26.08 19.56 -3.86
C VAL A 395 25.74 20.26 -2.55
N ARG A 396 24.65 21.03 -2.50
CA ARG A 396 24.19 21.79 -1.31
C ARG A 396 22.67 21.86 -1.26
N TYR A 397 22.12 22.01 -0.06
CA TYR A 397 20.70 22.22 0.18
C TYR A 397 20.43 23.72 0.29
N GLU A 398 20.34 24.37 -0.88
CA GLU A 398 20.03 25.79 -1.02
C GLU A 398 19.05 25.93 -2.19
N ALA A 399 17.83 26.41 -1.96
CA ALA A 399 16.75 26.42 -2.97
C ALA A 399 17.13 27.21 -4.22
N ALA A 400 17.90 28.30 -4.09
CA ALA A 400 18.40 29.06 -5.22
C ALA A 400 19.30 28.22 -6.13
N LYS A 401 20.22 27.43 -5.55
CA LYS A 401 21.13 26.54 -6.29
C LYS A 401 20.38 25.37 -6.92
N LEU A 402 19.50 24.71 -6.15
CA LEU A 402 18.61 23.65 -6.60
C LEU A 402 17.80 24.08 -7.82
N SER A 403 17.17 25.26 -7.76
CA SER A 403 16.37 25.83 -8.85
C SER A 403 17.21 26.15 -10.08
N SER A 404 18.36 26.82 -9.90
CA SER A 404 19.28 27.18 -10.98
C SER A 404 19.82 25.94 -11.72
N ASP A 405 20.28 24.94 -10.98
CA ASP A 405 20.77 23.67 -11.55
C ASP A 405 19.66 22.92 -12.28
N SER A 406 18.45 22.90 -11.69
CA SER A 406 17.29 22.27 -12.31
C SER A 406 16.95 22.90 -13.64
N PHE A 407 16.94 24.24 -13.69
CA PHE A 407 16.70 24.99 -14.92
C PHE A 407 17.78 24.73 -15.97
N ALA A 408 19.05 24.72 -15.55
CA ALA A 408 20.19 24.50 -16.45
C ALA A 408 20.16 23.16 -17.18
N ILE A 409 19.68 22.09 -16.52
CA ILE A 409 19.61 20.75 -17.12
C ILE A 409 18.35 20.48 -17.96
N ILE A 410 17.30 21.29 -17.82
CA ILE A 410 16.09 21.19 -18.63
C ILE A 410 16.02 22.23 -19.75
N LYS A 411 16.94 23.20 -19.80
CA LYS A 411 16.87 24.31 -20.78
C LYS A 411 16.90 23.90 -22.23
N SER A 412 17.53 22.77 -22.54
CA SER A 412 17.54 22.21 -23.89
C SER A 412 16.18 21.68 -24.34
N LEU A 413 15.19 21.61 -23.45
CA LEU A 413 13.81 21.25 -23.79
C LEU A 413 13.02 22.42 -24.36
N ASN A 414 13.46 23.65 -24.13
CA ASN A 414 12.82 24.80 -24.74
C ASN A 414 13.12 24.79 -26.24
N THR A 415 12.07 24.65 -27.05
CA THR A 415 12.17 24.71 -28.52
C THR A 415 12.01 26.13 -29.06
N ALA A 416 11.60 27.10 -28.22
CA ALA A 416 11.65 28.51 -28.55
C ALA A 416 13.11 28.98 -28.59
N GLY A 417 13.44 29.92 -29.49
CA GLY A 417 14.81 30.41 -29.65
C GLY A 417 15.34 31.05 -28.35
N ASN A 418 16.66 30.98 -28.11
CA ASN A 418 17.32 31.44 -26.87
C ASN A 418 17.03 32.90 -26.45
N HIS A 419 16.54 33.74 -27.37
CA HIS A 419 16.20 35.15 -27.16
C HIS A 419 14.71 35.42 -26.94
N GLN A 420 13.87 34.39 -26.94
CA GLN A 420 12.42 34.53 -26.75
C GLN A 420 12.06 34.31 -25.29
N ALA A 421 11.10 35.10 -24.78
CA ALA A 421 10.54 34.91 -23.43
C ALA A 421 9.72 33.61 -23.31
N ALA A 422 9.36 33.00 -24.44
CA ALA A 422 8.59 31.77 -24.54
C ALA A 422 9.39 30.54 -24.08
N TRP A 423 8.67 29.58 -23.51
CA TRP A 423 9.20 28.28 -23.08
C TRP A 423 8.27 27.13 -23.43
#